data_AF-A0A4V1UNP4-F1
#
_entry.id   AF-A0A4V1UNP4-F1
#
_cell.length_a   1.000
_cell.length_b   1.000
_cell.length_c   1.000
_cell.angle_alpha   90.00
_cell.angle_beta   90.00
_cell.angle_gamma   90.00
#
_symmetry.space_group_name_H-M   'P 1'
#
loop_
_entity.id
_entity.type
_entity.pdbx_description
1 polymer ?
#
loop_
_entity_poly.entity_id
_entity_poly.type
_entity_poly.pdbx_seq_one_letter_code
_entity_poly.pdbx_strand_id
1 'polypeptide(L)'
;MIQADHGRFLASDSRASRSSSKIRLRRTPRQVRTFAPEGDETILAETLRGWLEYYGNDAPIGRALTQYGEWAEAELSVLRVLCRPGQTVVDVGAHVGNHTLAFARVVGPHGSVLAFEPQRAIFNLLQRNMDANGCTMVKLYQAGVGAAEGQMKTPPIDYGAHANFGAVALKPKDSDEGDLVRILTLDSLDLDRCDLLKIDAEGMGIDVLAGARGVIDRLAPIIAIECNGVGEGVAAFQALSRSGYRAWLLRA
;
A
#
# COMPACT_ATOMS: atom_id res chain seq x y z
N MET A 1 3.81 -11.82 -2.04
CA MET A 1 4.69 -11.41 -3.15
C MET A 1 4.55 -12.43 -4.26
N ILE A 2 4.32 -11.98 -5.49
CA ILE A 2 4.05 -12.86 -6.63
C ILE A 2 4.88 -12.36 -7.82
N GLN A 3 5.65 -13.24 -8.47
CA GLN A 3 6.62 -12.94 -9.54
C GLN A 3 6.50 -13.98 -10.68
N ALA A 4 6.57 -13.55 -11.94
CA ALA A 4 6.60 -14.45 -13.10
C ALA A 4 7.98 -15.14 -13.26
N ASP A 5 8.01 -16.38 -13.76
CA ASP A 5 9.24 -17.18 -13.91
C ASP A 5 9.41 -17.78 -15.31
N HIS A 6 10.66 -17.80 -15.78
CA HIS A 6 11.15 -18.48 -16.98
C HIS A 6 12.33 -19.41 -16.63
N GLY A 7 12.07 -20.43 -15.81
CA GLY A 7 12.71 -21.75 -15.84
C GLY A 7 14.10 -21.93 -15.20
N ARG A 8 14.18 -22.72 -14.12
CA ARG A 8 14.61 -24.15 -14.06
C ARG A 8 14.84 -24.56 -12.59
N PHE A 9 14.28 -25.73 -12.24
CA PHE A 9 14.33 -26.38 -10.93
C PHE A 9 15.72 -26.88 -10.54
N LEU A 10 15.98 -26.99 -9.23
CA LEU A 10 16.45 -28.22 -8.54
C LEU A 10 16.12 -28.11 -7.04
N ALA A 11 15.57 -29.19 -6.47
CA ALA A 11 15.16 -29.30 -5.07
C ALA A 11 16.16 -30.14 -4.27
N SER A 12 16.31 -29.86 -2.98
CA SER A 12 16.77 -30.87 -2.00
C SER A 12 16.31 -30.54 -0.58
N ASP A 13 15.75 -31.57 0.06
CA ASP A 13 15.25 -31.68 1.43
C ASP A 13 16.35 -31.59 2.49
N SER A 14 16.03 -31.07 3.68
CA SER A 14 16.39 -31.73 4.96
C SER A 14 15.62 -31.13 6.15
N ARG A 15 15.03 -32.03 6.94
CA ARG A 15 14.32 -31.72 8.19
C ARG A 15 15.31 -31.50 9.33
N ALA A 16 15.10 -30.45 10.13
CA ALA A 16 15.66 -30.34 11.48
C ALA A 16 14.61 -29.75 12.43
N SER A 17 14.29 -30.50 13.49
CA SER A 17 13.38 -30.06 14.55
C SER A 17 14.04 -28.92 15.35
N ARG A 18 13.32 -27.83 15.59
CA ARG A 18 13.77 -26.76 16.50
C ARG A 18 12.63 -26.34 17.42
N SER A 19 12.91 -26.46 18.72
CA SER A 19 12.17 -25.88 19.83
C SER A 19 11.88 -24.40 19.58
N SER A 20 10.60 -24.01 19.62
CA SER A 20 10.15 -22.66 19.32
C SER A 20 10.24 -21.75 20.55
N SER A 21 11.46 -21.29 20.88
CA SER A 21 11.61 -20.09 21.69
C SER A 21 11.14 -18.91 20.83
N LYS A 22 9.97 -18.35 21.12
CA LYS A 22 9.47 -17.15 20.43
C LYS A 22 10.45 -16.00 20.73
N ILE A 23 11.37 -15.72 19.80
CA ILE A 23 12.18 -14.51 19.83
C ILE A 23 11.19 -13.35 19.65
N ARG A 24 10.83 -12.69 20.75
CA ARG A 24 10.13 -11.39 20.70
C ARG A 24 11.18 -10.35 20.35
N LEU A 25 11.25 -9.98 19.06
CA LEU A 25 11.94 -8.76 18.64
C LEU A 25 11.22 -7.56 19.27
N ARG A 26 11.69 -7.10 20.43
CA ARG A 26 11.27 -5.81 20.99
C ARG A 26 12.04 -4.73 20.25
N ARG A 27 11.39 -3.99 19.35
CA ARG A 27 11.96 -2.77 18.79
C ARG A 27 11.93 -1.68 19.86
N THR A 28 13.07 -1.03 20.09
CA THR A 28 13.15 0.09 21.02
C THR A 28 12.57 1.34 20.34
N PRO A 29 11.63 2.06 20.98
CA PRO A 29 11.13 3.33 20.46
C PRO A 29 12.27 4.30 20.18
N ARG A 30 12.16 5.05 19.07
CA ARG A 30 13.10 6.14 18.74
C ARG A 30 12.57 7.44 19.34
N GLN A 31 13.45 8.38 19.69
CA GLN A 31 13.00 9.76 19.89
C GLN A 31 12.60 10.35 18.54
N VAL A 32 11.32 10.19 18.19
CA VAL A 32 10.70 10.78 16.99
C VAL A 32 10.33 12.21 17.34
N ARG A 33 10.72 13.17 16.50
CA ARG A 33 10.27 14.55 16.63
C ARG A 33 8.86 14.67 16.07
N THR A 34 7.95 15.18 16.88
CA THR A 34 6.55 15.37 16.51
C THR A 34 6.09 16.79 16.79
N PHE A 35 5.23 17.31 15.92
CA PHE A 35 4.54 18.58 16.09
C PHE A 35 3.05 18.36 15.89
N ALA A 36 2.22 18.92 16.77
CA ALA A 36 0.77 18.96 16.60
C ALA A 36 0.39 20.40 16.26
N PRO A 37 -0.10 20.70 15.04
CA PRO A 37 -0.62 22.02 14.70
C PRO A 37 -1.78 22.40 15.64
N GLU A 38 -1.84 23.64 16.10
CA GLU A 38 -2.95 24.10 16.95
C GLU A 38 -4.29 24.02 16.19
N GLY A 39 -5.25 23.31 16.77
CA GLY A 39 -6.61 23.19 16.22
C GLY A 39 -6.80 22.12 15.13
N ASP A 40 -5.77 21.31 14.82
CA ASP A 40 -5.87 20.16 13.92
C ASP A 40 -5.76 18.84 14.71
N GLU A 41 -6.43 17.80 14.24
CA GLU A 41 -6.34 16.43 14.80
C GLU A 41 -5.10 15.67 14.27
N THR A 42 -4.26 16.37 13.50
CA THR A 42 -3.10 15.80 12.85
C THR A 42 -1.82 15.99 13.66
N ILE A 43 -0.87 15.09 13.40
CA ILE A 43 0.48 15.11 13.95
C ILE A 43 1.44 15.04 12.77
N LEU A 44 2.45 15.90 12.79
CA LEU A 44 3.58 15.89 11.88
C LEU A 44 4.77 15.21 12.56
N ALA A 45 5.27 14.10 12.00
CA ALA A 45 6.41 13.35 12.57
C ALA A 45 7.61 13.25 11.63
N GLU A 46 8.82 13.33 12.20
CA GLU A 46 10.08 13.07 11.50
C GLU A 46 10.30 11.55 11.37
N THR A 47 9.85 10.98 10.26
CA THR A 47 9.96 9.53 10.00
C THR A 47 11.35 9.14 9.50
N LEU A 48 11.59 7.84 9.31
CA LEU A 48 12.83 7.33 8.70
C LEU A 48 13.12 7.90 7.29
N ARG A 49 12.11 8.43 6.58
CA ARG A 49 12.18 8.76 5.15
C ARG A 49 11.83 10.21 4.82
N GLY A 50 11.48 10.99 5.84
CA GLY A 50 11.03 12.37 5.71
C GLY A 50 9.88 12.69 6.66
N TRP A 51 9.33 13.89 6.53
CA TRP A 51 8.23 14.32 7.37
C TRP A 51 6.91 13.75 6.85
N LEU A 52 6.08 13.18 7.73
CA LEU A 52 4.72 12.76 7.40
C LEU A 52 3.73 13.35 8.41
N GLU A 53 2.68 13.95 7.89
CA GLU A 53 1.49 14.37 8.59
C GLU A 53 0.43 13.25 8.54
N TYR A 54 -0.24 13.00 9.66
CA TYR A 54 -1.26 11.96 9.79
C TYR A 54 -2.23 12.31 10.93
N TYR A 55 -3.42 11.72 10.95
CA TYR A 55 -4.33 11.87 12.10
C TYR A 55 -3.76 11.19 13.35
N GLY A 56 -3.61 11.93 14.45
CA GLY A 56 -3.04 11.43 15.69
C GLY A 56 -3.86 10.31 16.34
N ASN A 57 -5.15 10.26 16.04
CA ASN A 57 -6.07 9.23 16.53
C ASN A 57 -6.07 7.93 15.70
N ASP A 58 -5.28 7.88 14.62
CA ASP A 58 -5.03 6.64 13.87
C ASP A 58 -4.27 5.64 14.77
N ALA A 59 -5.02 4.63 15.23
CA ALA A 59 -4.57 3.71 16.26
C ALA A 59 -3.37 2.84 15.85
N PRO A 60 -3.30 2.26 14.63
CA PRO A 60 -2.13 1.52 14.18
C PRO A 60 -1.06 2.42 13.54
N ILE A 61 -1.39 3.14 12.47
CA ILE A 61 -0.40 3.82 11.62
C ILE A 61 0.11 5.06 12.34
N GLY A 62 -0.80 5.92 12.82
CA GLY A 62 -0.42 7.16 13.50
C GLY A 62 0.35 6.91 14.79
N ARG A 63 -0.05 5.90 15.57
CA ARG A 63 0.73 5.45 16.74
C ARG A 63 2.12 4.97 16.35
N ALA A 64 2.26 4.15 15.31
CA ALA A 64 3.56 3.63 14.90
C ALA A 64 4.49 4.73 14.37
N LEU A 65 3.96 5.67 13.58
CA LEU A 65 4.71 6.83 13.11
C LEU A 65 5.17 7.70 14.30
N THR A 66 4.31 7.93 15.28
CA THR A 66 4.66 8.67 16.52
C THR A 66 5.75 7.97 17.33
N GLN A 67 5.65 6.66 17.51
CA GLN A 67 6.50 5.91 18.44
C GLN A 67 7.83 5.45 17.82
N TYR A 68 7.82 5.12 16.53
CA TYR A 68 8.93 4.47 15.84
C TYR A 68 9.43 5.27 14.63
N GLY A 69 8.65 6.22 14.12
CA GLY A 69 8.98 6.96 12.90
C GLY A 69 8.87 6.08 11.65
N GLU A 70 8.12 4.98 11.72
CA GLU A 70 7.90 4.02 10.65
C GLU A 70 6.56 3.29 10.82
N TRP A 71 6.03 2.81 9.71
CA TRP A 71 4.94 1.85 9.67
C TRP A 71 5.31 0.73 8.70
N ALA A 72 5.01 -0.52 9.09
CA ALA A 72 5.26 -1.71 8.30
C ALA A 72 6.70 -1.85 7.78
N GLU A 73 7.72 -1.43 8.55
CA GLU A 73 9.11 -1.43 8.04
C GLU A 73 9.60 -2.82 7.59
N ALA A 74 9.13 -3.90 8.21
CA ALA A 74 9.49 -5.25 7.80
C ALA A 74 9.01 -5.55 6.37
N GLU A 75 7.76 -5.24 6.05
CA GLU A 75 7.22 -5.33 4.69
C GLU A 75 7.96 -4.38 3.75
N LEU A 76 8.08 -3.10 4.12
CA LEU A 76 8.76 -2.09 3.32
C LEU A 76 10.20 -2.47 2.99
N SER A 77 10.93 -3.07 3.94
CA SER A 77 12.32 -3.51 3.72
C SER A 77 12.42 -4.53 2.59
N VAL A 78 11.41 -5.38 2.43
CA VAL A 78 11.33 -6.37 1.36
C VAL A 78 10.90 -5.71 0.06
N LEU A 79 9.82 -4.92 0.07
CA LEU A 79 9.29 -4.27 -1.13
C LEU A 79 10.31 -3.33 -1.77
N ARG A 80 11.09 -2.60 -0.96
CA ARG A 80 12.12 -1.69 -1.47
C ARG A 80 13.24 -2.39 -2.23
N VAL A 81 13.55 -3.65 -1.91
CA VAL A 81 14.58 -4.44 -2.64
C VAL A 81 14.08 -4.89 -4.00
N LEU A 82 12.75 -4.95 -4.20
CA LEU A 82 12.14 -5.24 -5.49
C LEU A 82 12.13 -4.03 -6.43
N CYS A 83 12.26 -2.83 -5.87
CA CYS A 83 12.33 -1.58 -6.62
C CYS A 83 13.77 -1.17 -6.95
N ARG A 84 13.91 -0.44 -8.06
CA ARG A 84 15.18 0.10 -8.56
C ARG A 84 14.99 1.56 -9.02
N PRO A 85 16.07 2.36 -9.07
CA PRO A 85 16.02 3.68 -9.68
C PRO A 85 15.44 3.64 -11.11
N GLY A 86 14.60 4.61 -11.45
CA GLY A 86 13.97 4.73 -12.77
C GLY A 86 12.77 3.81 -13.02
N GLN A 87 12.32 3.03 -12.03
CA GLN A 87 11.14 2.17 -12.17
C GLN A 87 9.82 2.91 -11.93
N THR A 88 8.73 2.29 -12.39
CA THR A 88 7.36 2.73 -12.14
C THR A 88 6.68 1.84 -11.12
N VAL A 89 6.20 2.42 -10.03
CA VAL A 89 5.47 1.73 -8.96
C VAL A 89 4.02 2.18 -8.95
N VAL A 90 3.08 1.25 -8.83
CA VAL A 90 1.68 1.53 -8.57
C VAL A 90 1.38 1.16 -7.12
N ASP A 91 0.88 2.11 -6.34
CA ASP A 91 0.56 1.99 -4.91
C ASP A 91 -0.94 2.19 -4.70
N VAL A 92 -1.69 1.08 -4.65
CA VAL A 92 -3.13 1.09 -4.41
C VAL A 92 -3.38 0.97 -2.91
N GLY A 93 -4.10 1.95 -2.35
CA GLY A 93 -4.24 2.11 -0.90
C GLY A 93 -3.02 2.79 -0.31
N ALA A 94 -2.72 3.98 -0.82
CA ALA A 94 -1.52 4.73 -0.44
C ALA A 94 -1.60 5.30 0.99
N HIS A 95 -2.81 5.47 1.53
CA HIS A 95 -3.07 6.09 2.82
C HIS A 95 -2.33 7.44 2.92
N VAL A 96 -1.79 7.82 4.08
CA VAL A 96 -0.98 9.05 4.27
C VAL A 96 0.36 9.06 3.53
N GLY A 97 0.71 8.01 2.77
CA GLY A 97 1.88 8.00 1.89
C GLY A 97 3.16 7.42 2.49
N ASN A 98 3.10 6.66 3.58
CA ASN A 98 4.30 6.01 4.15
C ASN A 98 5.00 5.09 3.12
N HIS A 99 4.23 4.24 2.44
CA HIS A 99 4.75 3.37 1.39
C HIS A 99 5.12 4.15 0.13
N THR A 100 4.25 5.06 -0.30
CA THR A 100 4.48 5.94 -1.46
C THR A 100 5.79 6.70 -1.35
N LEU A 101 6.08 7.31 -0.19
CA LEU A 101 7.33 8.02 0.06
C LEU A 101 8.53 7.07 0.00
N ALA A 102 8.41 5.86 0.53
CA ALA A 102 9.46 4.87 0.45
C ALA A 102 9.77 4.46 -0.99
N PHE A 103 8.74 4.27 -1.82
CA PHE A 103 8.91 3.98 -3.25
C PHE A 103 9.52 5.17 -3.99
N ALA A 104 9.03 6.39 -3.75
CA ALA A 104 9.54 7.62 -4.35
C ALA A 104 11.05 7.81 -4.11
N ARG A 105 11.51 7.54 -2.88
CA ARG A 105 12.93 7.62 -2.52
C ARG A 105 13.79 6.56 -3.23
N VAL A 106 13.24 5.37 -3.53
CA VAL A 106 13.97 4.30 -4.21
C VAL A 106 14.01 4.50 -5.73
N VAL A 107 12.87 4.83 -6.34
CA VAL A 107 12.80 5.02 -7.80
C VAL A 107 13.47 6.32 -8.24
N GLY A 108 13.53 7.33 -7.37
CA GLY A 108 14.21 8.57 -7.62
C GLY A 108 13.56 9.44 -8.71
N PRO A 109 14.22 10.55 -9.12
CA PRO A 109 13.63 11.57 -9.98
C PRO A 109 13.35 11.11 -11.43
N HIS A 110 13.94 9.99 -11.85
CA HIS A 110 13.71 9.41 -13.18
C HIS A 110 12.70 8.27 -13.17
N GLY A 111 12.19 7.89 -12.00
CA GLY A 111 11.11 6.91 -11.86
C GLY A 111 9.74 7.56 -11.80
N SER A 112 8.74 6.76 -11.47
CA SER A 112 7.38 7.27 -11.22
C SER A 112 6.68 6.43 -10.15
N VAL A 113 5.84 7.07 -9.34
CA VAL A 113 4.93 6.36 -8.44
C VAL A 113 3.52 6.86 -8.71
N LEU A 114 2.57 5.96 -8.98
CA LEU A 114 1.16 6.28 -9.09
C LEU A 114 0.47 5.80 -7.81
N ALA A 115 0.00 6.72 -6.99
CA ALA A 115 -0.59 6.43 -5.69
C ALA A 115 -2.09 6.73 -5.65
N PHE A 116 -2.87 5.77 -5.20
CA PHE A 116 -4.34 5.81 -5.17
C PHE A 116 -4.82 5.77 -3.73
N GLU A 117 -5.59 6.79 -3.33
CA GLU A 117 -6.24 6.84 -2.02
C GLU A 117 -7.67 7.38 -2.18
N PRO A 118 -8.70 6.58 -1.90
CA PRO A 118 -10.09 7.00 -2.07
C PRO A 118 -10.59 8.00 -1.01
N GLN A 119 -10.12 7.90 0.24
CA GLN A 119 -10.62 8.74 1.33
C GLN A 119 -10.10 10.17 1.19
N ARG A 120 -11.00 11.12 0.91
CA ARG A 120 -10.64 12.52 0.64
C ARG A 120 -9.75 13.14 1.72
N ALA A 121 -10.07 12.92 3.00
CA ALA A 121 -9.30 13.49 4.11
C ALA A 121 -7.87 12.93 4.17
N ILE A 122 -7.72 11.60 4.03
CA ILE A 122 -6.42 10.93 3.96
C ILE A 122 -5.65 11.30 2.69
N PHE A 123 -6.33 11.41 1.55
CA PHE A 123 -5.73 11.85 0.29
C PHE A 123 -5.14 13.27 0.40
N ASN A 124 -5.81 14.17 1.11
CA ASN A 124 -5.28 15.52 1.36
C ASN A 124 -3.97 15.46 2.16
N LEU A 125 -3.88 14.58 3.17
CA LEU A 125 -2.64 14.34 3.90
C LEU A 125 -1.55 13.74 3.01
N LEU A 126 -1.89 12.74 2.18
CA LEU A 126 -0.99 12.17 1.19
C LEU A 126 -0.38 13.24 0.28
N GLN A 127 -1.21 14.15 -0.24
CA GLN A 127 -0.75 15.25 -1.08
C GLN A 127 0.21 16.18 -0.34
N ARG A 128 -0.18 16.69 0.84
CA ARG A 128 0.70 17.54 1.67
C ARG A 128 2.02 16.85 1.99
N ASN A 129 1.98 15.54 2.27
CA ASN A 129 3.16 14.75 2.56
C ASN A 129 4.09 14.61 1.36
N MET A 130 3.58 14.33 0.17
CA MET A 130 4.42 14.24 -1.03
C MET A 130 5.02 15.61 -1.39
N ASP A 131 4.25 16.68 -1.24
CA ASP A 131 4.71 18.05 -1.50
C ASP A 131 5.80 18.47 -0.51
N ALA A 132 5.59 18.25 0.80
CA ALA A 132 6.58 18.55 1.84
C ALA A 132 7.90 17.77 1.69
N ASN A 133 7.86 16.62 1.00
CA ASN A 133 9.03 15.79 0.73
C ASN A 133 9.69 16.05 -0.63
N GLY A 134 9.13 16.96 -1.45
CA GLY A 134 9.61 17.28 -2.79
C GLY A 134 9.48 16.11 -3.77
N CYS A 135 8.48 15.25 -3.59
CA CYS A 135 8.30 14.02 -4.36
C CYS A 135 7.59 14.27 -5.70
N THR A 136 8.24 15.03 -6.60
CA THR A 136 7.68 15.43 -7.90
C THR A 136 7.44 14.28 -8.88
N MET A 137 8.02 13.11 -8.64
CA MET A 137 7.82 11.89 -9.43
C MET A 137 6.53 11.12 -9.08
N VAL A 138 5.81 11.56 -8.04
CA VAL A 138 4.59 10.91 -7.56
C VAL A 138 3.37 11.55 -8.23
N LYS A 139 2.53 10.73 -8.85
CA LYS A 139 1.21 11.10 -9.37
C LYS A 139 0.15 10.58 -8.41
N LEU A 140 -0.71 11.48 -7.94
CA LEU A 140 -1.71 11.20 -6.93
C LEU A 140 -3.11 11.11 -7.55
N TYR A 141 -3.85 10.07 -7.17
CA TYR A 141 -5.23 9.83 -7.62
C TYR A 141 -6.15 9.72 -6.41
N GLN A 142 -7.08 10.67 -6.27
CA GLN A 142 -8.16 10.59 -5.28
C GLN A 142 -9.25 9.63 -5.79
N ALA A 143 -8.92 8.34 -5.82
CA ALA A 143 -9.75 7.30 -6.37
C ALA A 143 -9.44 5.95 -5.72
N GLY A 144 -10.44 5.08 -5.66
CA GLY A 144 -10.23 3.65 -5.49
C GLY A 144 -9.86 2.99 -6.81
N VAL A 145 -9.30 1.79 -6.74
CA VAL A 145 -9.08 0.92 -7.90
C VAL A 145 -9.94 -0.32 -7.72
N GLY A 146 -10.58 -0.79 -8.78
CA GLY A 146 -11.47 -1.95 -8.73
C GLY A 146 -11.66 -2.61 -10.10
N ALA A 147 -12.61 -3.54 -10.18
CA ALA A 147 -12.82 -4.38 -11.35
C ALA A 147 -13.42 -3.63 -12.56
N ALA A 148 -14.09 -2.50 -12.31
CA ALA A 148 -14.71 -1.67 -13.35
C ALA A 148 -14.69 -0.20 -12.93
N GLU A 149 -14.68 0.70 -13.91
CA GLU A 149 -14.81 2.13 -13.65
C GLU A 149 -16.19 2.46 -13.11
N GLY A 150 -16.26 3.42 -12.19
CA GLY A 150 -17.54 3.80 -11.60
C GLY A 150 -17.37 4.64 -10.35
N GLN A 151 -18.30 4.46 -9.42
CA GLN A 151 -18.30 5.15 -8.14
C GLN A 151 -18.67 4.17 -7.02
N MET A 152 -18.10 4.43 -5.85
CA MET A 152 -18.44 3.79 -4.58
C MET A 152 -18.54 4.88 -3.50
N LYS A 153 -18.83 4.49 -2.26
CA LYS A 153 -18.79 5.41 -1.12
C LYS A 153 -17.72 5.02 -0.12
N THR A 154 -16.98 5.98 0.40
CA THR A 154 -16.26 5.81 1.67
C THR A 154 -17.27 5.97 2.80
N PRO A 155 -17.31 5.09 3.83
CA PRO A 155 -18.20 5.31 4.97
C PRO A 155 -17.90 6.65 5.67
N PRO A 156 -18.86 7.20 6.44
CA PRO A 156 -18.55 8.29 7.35
C PRO A 156 -17.47 7.87 8.34
N ILE A 157 -16.45 8.72 8.50
CA ILE A 157 -15.34 8.48 9.42
C ILE A 157 -15.20 9.73 10.28
N ASP A 158 -15.20 9.51 11.58
CA ASP A 158 -14.84 10.51 12.58
C ASP A 158 -13.34 10.39 12.85
N TYR A 159 -12.55 11.33 12.31
CA TYR A 159 -11.09 11.36 12.51
C TYR A 159 -10.68 11.81 13.92
N GLY A 160 -11.63 12.34 14.70
CA GLY A 160 -11.47 12.64 16.12
C GLY A 160 -11.60 11.40 17.00
N ALA A 161 -12.22 10.34 16.50
CA ALA A 161 -12.34 9.06 17.21
C ALA A 161 -11.07 8.21 17.05
N HIS A 162 -10.73 7.46 18.11
CA HIS A 162 -9.67 6.46 18.02
C HIS A 162 -10.10 5.27 17.16
N ALA A 163 -9.55 5.14 15.96
CA ALA A 163 -9.89 4.08 15.01
C ALA A 163 -8.70 3.71 14.09
N ASN A 164 -8.88 2.67 13.28
CA ASN A 164 -7.95 2.33 12.19
C ASN A 164 -8.47 2.95 10.88
N PHE A 165 -7.90 4.09 10.47
CA PHE A 165 -8.33 4.78 9.26
C PHE A 165 -7.82 4.13 7.96
N GLY A 166 -6.88 3.18 8.06
CA GLY A 166 -6.43 2.36 6.95
C GLY A 166 -7.33 1.15 6.65
N ALA A 167 -8.03 0.59 7.65
CA ALA A 167 -8.90 -0.57 7.48
C ALA A 167 -10.35 -0.19 7.15
N VAL A 168 -10.52 0.63 6.10
CA VAL A 168 -11.82 1.13 5.66
C VAL A 168 -12.21 0.51 4.33
N ALA A 169 -13.20 -0.37 4.37
CA ALA A 169 -13.80 -0.93 3.16
C ALA A 169 -14.74 0.08 2.47
N LEU A 170 -14.63 0.17 1.14
CA LEU A 170 -15.57 0.94 0.33
C LEU A 170 -16.95 0.26 0.33
N LYS A 171 -17.99 1.09 0.27
CA LYS A 171 -19.39 0.66 0.23
C LYS A 171 -20.00 0.84 -1.17
N PRO A 172 -21.05 0.09 -1.53
CA PRO A 172 -21.81 0.34 -2.75
C PRO A 172 -22.27 1.80 -2.84
N LYS A 173 -22.32 2.36 -4.06
CA LYS A 173 -22.70 3.75 -4.31
C LYS A 173 -24.09 4.13 -3.74
N ASP A 174 -24.99 3.15 -3.67
CA ASP A 174 -26.37 3.32 -3.22
C ASP A 174 -26.53 3.21 -1.70
N SER A 175 -25.43 3.10 -0.94
CA SER A 175 -25.46 3.10 0.53
C SER A 175 -25.95 4.43 1.09
N ASP A 176 -26.63 4.42 2.23
CA ASP A 176 -27.28 5.61 2.80
C ASP A 176 -26.31 6.74 3.13
N GLU A 177 -25.13 6.41 3.67
CA GLU A 177 -24.16 7.39 4.17
C GLU A 177 -22.78 7.25 3.51
N GLY A 178 -22.00 8.33 3.56
CA GLY A 178 -20.63 8.37 3.07
C GLY A 178 -20.40 9.30 1.87
N ASP A 179 -19.13 9.55 1.59
CA ASP A 179 -18.70 10.40 0.48
C ASP A 179 -18.53 9.57 -0.80
N LEU A 180 -19.05 10.06 -1.92
CA LEU A 180 -18.83 9.43 -3.22
C LEU A 180 -17.37 9.56 -3.65
N VAL A 181 -16.81 8.43 -4.08
CA VAL A 181 -15.45 8.34 -4.61
C VAL A 181 -15.46 7.65 -5.97
N ARG A 182 -14.54 8.10 -6.85
CA ARG A 182 -14.34 7.48 -8.16
C ARG A 182 -13.62 6.14 -8.00
N ILE A 183 -14.03 5.16 -8.79
CA ILE A 183 -13.31 3.91 -9.00
C ILE A 183 -12.73 3.91 -10.41
N LEU A 184 -11.45 3.59 -10.51
CA LEU A 184 -10.73 3.42 -11.77
C LEU A 184 -10.33 1.95 -11.93
N THR A 185 -10.02 1.57 -13.16
CA THR A 185 -9.29 0.32 -13.44
C THR A 185 -7.84 0.69 -13.76
N LEU A 186 -6.86 -0.18 -13.48
CA LEU A 186 -5.49 0.10 -13.92
C LEU A 186 -5.38 0.00 -15.45
N ASP A 187 -6.21 -0.84 -16.07
CA ASP A 187 -6.27 -0.98 -17.53
C ASP A 187 -6.72 0.31 -18.23
N SER A 188 -7.49 1.18 -17.57
CA SER A 188 -7.92 2.48 -18.15
C SER A 188 -6.88 3.60 -18.04
N LEU A 189 -5.75 3.37 -17.35
CA LEU A 189 -4.71 4.38 -17.13
C LEU A 189 -3.62 4.45 -18.20
N ASP A 190 -3.77 3.71 -19.31
CA ASP A 190 -2.81 3.62 -20.42
C ASP A 190 -1.35 3.53 -19.95
N LEU A 191 -1.09 2.58 -19.04
CA LEU A 191 0.23 2.41 -18.46
C LEU A 191 1.18 1.74 -19.46
N ASP A 192 2.26 2.43 -19.81
CA ASP A 192 3.36 1.88 -20.61
C ASP A 192 4.33 1.04 -19.77
N ARG A 193 4.34 1.25 -18.45
CA ARG A 193 5.26 0.60 -17.53
C ARG A 193 4.67 0.44 -16.13
N CYS A 194 4.88 -0.73 -15.54
CA CYS A 194 4.62 -1.02 -14.14
C CYS A 194 5.61 -2.10 -13.72
N ASP A 195 6.55 -1.76 -12.82
CA ASP A 195 7.56 -2.70 -12.34
C ASP A 195 7.14 -3.36 -11.01
N LEU A 196 6.42 -2.61 -10.16
CA LEU A 196 5.82 -3.10 -8.92
C LEU A 196 4.39 -2.59 -8.81
N LEU A 197 3.45 -3.51 -8.53
CA LEU A 197 2.07 -3.23 -8.16
C LEU A 197 1.85 -3.64 -6.70
N LYS A 198 1.72 -2.65 -5.82
CA LYS A 198 1.32 -2.83 -4.42
C LYS A 198 -0.20 -2.63 -4.30
N ILE A 199 -0.88 -3.58 -3.67
CA ILE A 199 -2.33 -3.61 -3.49
C ILE A 199 -2.61 -3.82 -2.00
N ASP A 200 -3.17 -2.81 -1.38
CA ASP A 200 -3.53 -2.75 0.04
C ASP A 200 -4.86 -2.01 0.13
N ALA A 201 -5.87 -2.65 -0.46
CA ALA A 201 -7.19 -2.08 -0.63
C ALA A 201 -8.16 -2.98 0.12
N GLU A 202 -8.62 -2.50 1.28
CA GLU A 202 -9.43 -3.28 2.22
C GLU A 202 -10.65 -3.90 1.55
N GLY A 203 -10.63 -5.24 1.43
CA GLY A 203 -11.69 -6.04 0.81
C GLY A 203 -11.79 -5.96 -0.72
N MET A 204 -10.91 -5.22 -1.40
CA MET A 204 -10.97 -4.94 -2.84
C MET A 204 -9.80 -5.53 -3.62
N GLY A 205 -8.90 -6.27 -2.97
CA GLY A 205 -7.67 -6.76 -3.61
C GLY A 205 -7.90 -7.58 -4.89
N ILE A 206 -8.92 -8.44 -4.90
CA ILE A 206 -9.28 -9.25 -6.09
C ILE A 206 -9.88 -8.39 -7.20
N ASP A 207 -10.69 -7.40 -6.85
CA ASP A 207 -11.27 -6.45 -7.80
C ASP A 207 -10.18 -5.61 -8.47
N VAL A 208 -9.16 -5.17 -7.71
CA VAL A 208 -7.99 -4.49 -8.27
C VAL A 208 -7.27 -5.39 -9.28
N LEU A 209 -7.05 -6.67 -8.96
CA LEU A 209 -6.44 -7.62 -9.90
C LEU A 209 -7.28 -7.81 -11.17
N ALA A 210 -8.61 -7.83 -11.05
CA ALA A 210 -9.51 -7.95 -12.19
C ALA A 210 -9.44 -6.71 -13.10
N GLY A 211 -9.41 -5.50 -12.53
CA GLY A 211 -9.27 -4.25 -13.26
C GLY A 211 -7.85 -3.93 -13.73
N ALA A 212 -6.88 -4.79 -13.43
CA ALA A 212 -5.49 -4.67 -13.85
C ALA A 212 -5.07 -5.78 -14.82
N ARG A 213 -6.03 -6.52 -15.38
CA ARG A 213 -5.74 -7.75 -16.14
C ARG A 213 -4.85 -7.48 -17.35
N GLY A 214 -5.18 -6.46 -18.13
CA GLY A 214 -4.39 -6.05 -19.30
C GLY A 214 -3.01 -5.54 -18.92
N VAL A 215 -2.89 -4.77 -17.85
CA VAL A 215 -1.61 -4.31 -17.28
C VAL A 215 -0.76 -5.50 -16.83
N ILE A 216 -1.34 -6.46 -16.11
CA ILE A 216 -0.64 -7.66 -15.63
C ILE A 216 -0.16 -8.51 -16.78
N ASP A 217 -1.03 -8.80 -17.76
CA ASP A 217 -0.70 -9.66 -18.89
C ASP A 217 0.32 -8.99 -19.84
N ARG A 218 0.31 -7.65 -19.98
CA ARG A 218 1.22 -6.90 -20.87
C ARG A 218 2.57 -6.57 -20.22
N LEU A 219 2.56 -6.12 -18.97
CA LEU A 219 3.74 -5.53 -18.29
C LEU A 219 4.38 -6.46 -17.27
N ALA A 220 3.67 -7.52 -16.85
CA ALA A 220 4.14 -8.52 -15.90
C ALA A 220 4.84 -7.92 -14.64
N PRO A 221 4.19 -6.96 -13.93
CA PRO A 221 4.79 -6.36 -12.74
C PRO A 221 5.02 -7.39 -11.64
N ILE A 222 5.95 -7.13 -10.72
CA ILE A 222 5.94 -7.81 -9.42
C ILE A 222 4.69 -7.37 -8.67
N ILE A 223 3.96 -8.30 -8.05
CA ILE A 223 2.73 -7.99 -7.31
C ILE A 223 2.93 -8.24 -5.82
N ALA A 224 2.70 -7.21 -5.02
CA ALA A 224 2.57 -7.27 -3.57
C ALA A 224 1.11 -6.98 -3.22
N ILE A 225 0.41 -7.96 -2.68
CA ILE A 225 -1.00 -7.84 -2.32
C ILE A 225 -1.16 -8.21 -0.86
N GLU A 226 -1.78 -7.32 -0.08
CA GLU A 226 -2.22 -7.61 1.28
C GLU A 226 -3.37 -8.62 1.22
N CYS A 227 -3.37 -9.58 2.15
CA CYS A 227 -4.46 -10.54 2.28
C CYS A 227 -4.78 -10.68 3.77
N ASN A 228 -6.02 -10.39 4.15
CA ASN A 228 -6.51 -10.49 5.52
C ASN A 228 -6.70 -11.95 5.97
N GLY A 229 -6.57 -12.91 5.06
CA GLY A 229 -6.61 -14.33 5.39
C GLY A 229 -6.12 -15.24 4.26
N VAL A 230 -5.99 -16.53 4.60
CA VAL A 230 -5.54 -17.56 3.65
C VAL A 230 -6.48 -17.69 2.46
N GLY A 231 -7.79 -17.57 2.67
CA GLY A 231 -8.78 -17.65 1.59
C GLY A 231 -8.57 -16.58 0.52
N GLU A 232 -8.33 -15.34 0.95
CA GLU A 232 -8.01 -14.22 0.05
C GLU A 232 -6.69 -14.45 -0.69
N GLY A 233 -5.65 -14.93 0.01
CA GLY A 233 -4.38 -15.28 -0.62
C GLY A 233 -4.52 -16.38 -1.69
N VAL A 234 -5.37 -17.38 -1.46
CA VAL A 234 -5.69 -18.42 -2.45
C VAL A 234 -6.43 -17.81 -3.64
N ALA A 235 -7.42 -16.96 -3.41
CA ALA A 235 -8.17 -16.29 -4.48
C ALA A 235 -7.26 -15.41 -5.34
N ALA A 236 -6.37 -14.63 -4.72
CA ALA A 236 -5.40 -13.79 -5.42
C ALA A 236 -4.45 -14.64 -6.28
N PHE A 237 -3.94 -15.75 -5.73
CA PHE A 237 -3.10 -16.68 -6.49
C PHE A 237 -3.85 -17.30 -7.66
N GLN A 238 -5.10 -17.72 -7.47
CA GLN A 238 -5.94 -18.26 -8.56
C GLN A 238 -6.16 -17.24 -9.67
N ALA A 239 -6.45 -15.98 -9.34
CA ALA A 239 -6.61 -14.90 -10.32
C ALA A 239 -5.36 -14.71 -11.20
N LEU A 240 -4.17 -14.88 -10.62
CA LEU A 240 -2.88 -14.69 -11.28
C LEU A 240 -2.29 -15.97 -11.91
N SER A 241 -2.78 -17.14 -11.54
CA SER A 241 -2.25 -18.44 -11.99
C SER A 241 -2.19 -18.60 -13.51
N ARG A 242 -3.14 -18.01 -14.23
CA ARG A 242 -3.20 -18.03 -15.70
C ARG A 242 -2.13 -17.17 -16.37
N SER A 243 -1.51 -16.26 -15.63
CA SER A 243 -0.53 -15.29 -16.12
C SER A 243 0.91 -15.70 -15.78
N GLY A 244 1.15 -16.97 -15.41
CA GLY A 244 2.51 -17.52 -15.19
C GLY A 244 3.18 -17.09 -13.89
N TYR A 245 2.42 -16.49 -12.98
CA TYR A 245 2.92 -15.99 -11.71
C TYR A 245 3.15 -17.11 -10.69
N ARG A 246 4.29 -17.03 -9.98
CA ARG A 246 4.59 -17.82 -8.77
C ARG A 246 4.32 -16.97 -7.54
N ALA A 247 3.78 -17.55 -6.47
CA ALA A 247 3.47 -16.84 -5.23
C ALA A 247 4.36 -17.27 -4.06
N TRP A 248 4.69 -16.29 -3.21
CA TRP A 248 5.37 -16.45 -1.93
C TRP A 248 4.62 -15.66 -0.86
N LEU A 249 4.47 -16.29 0.30
CA LEU A 249 3.92 -15.65 1.49
C LEU A 249 5.04 -14.95 2.26
N LEU A 250 4.88 -13.66 2.52
CA LEU A 250 5.74 -12.93 3.44
C LEU A 250 5.20 -13.14 4.86
N ARG A 251 6.03 -13.68 5.77
CA ARG A 251 5.74 -13.71 7.20
C ARG A 251 6.54 -12.59 7.86
N ALA A 252 5.88 -11.48 8.16
CA ALA A 252 6.45 -10.38 8.95
C ALA A 252 6.14 -10.57 10.45
#